data_AF-A0A484DLY9-F1
#
_entry.id   AF-A0A484DLY9-F1
#
_cell.length_a   1.000
_cell.length_b   1.000
_cell.length_c   1.000
_cell.angle_alpha   90.00
_cell.angle_beta   90.00
_cell.angle_gamma   90.00
#
_symmetry.space_group_name_H-M   'P 1'
#
loop_
_entity.id
_entity.type
_entity.pdbx_description
1 polymer ?
#
loop_
_entity_poly.entity_id
_entity_poly.type
_entity_poly.pdbx_seq_one_letter_code
_entity_poly.pdbx_strand_id
1 'polypeptide(L)'
;MKILGKVAFLLLLGGIWGQNNRNAKAGGKSTKKSGGNQGGDVGQSLPVVDLTHGSTGSTGSTGSTRGIGSTRGTGGTAEAAQEGAAGARAAGQQTDDMRLQFLKNTQVTCNDGTAAGFIPYCSSDVWSGTGPAPTPPPRPRQGREKERDRNTNATEYTFMGSLIIREVIKDLIPKGIKQAKVVMLSGTSAGGTGVLLNIERVASQLEQLGAEAQVRGLVDSGWFLESKQQRSPNCPETISCSPEDAIKIGLRLWNGVVPDRCRQLYKRGEEWQCFFGHKLYSTLTSPLFVVQWLFDEEQLRVENIYMGGQSLSEEQWQYIQNLGWELKNSLTDVTAVFAPSCLSHTVITKSNWLSFQVKGTSLPRALHCWDRSLEATRNNRTPAKGCPFHLVDSCQRPQCNPTCPALVDQATQQELTLLQMLVAMGLDLQKLGLDPQGDADSLASMVSNGG
;
A
#
# COMPACT_ATOMS: atom_id res chain seq x y z
N MET A 1 8.48 -25.27 8.69
CA MET A 1 9.34 -24.36 7.90
C MET A 1 10.74 -24.42 8.47
N LYS A 2 11.73 -24.82 7.67
CA LYS A 2 13.16 -24.69 7.97
C LYS A 2 13.72 -23.66 6.98
N ILE A 3 14.40 -22.64 7.47
CA ILE A 3 15.14 -21.65 6.69
C ILE A 3 16.46 -22.32 6.32
N LEU A 4 16.57 -22.70 5.04
CA LEU A 4 17.77 -23.28 4.44
C LEU A 4 18.53 -22.29 3.56
N GLY A 5 17.99 -21.07 3.40
CA GLY A 5 18.51 -20.03 2.52
C GLY A 5 19.64 -19.21 3.17
N LYS A 6 20.55 -18.70 2.33
CA LYS A 6 21.57 -17.73 2.74
C LYS A 6 20.97 -16.36 3.13
N VAL A 7 19.74 -16.08 2.70
CA VAL A 7 19.03 -14.83 2.96
C VAL A 7 17.65 -15.16 3.52
N ALA A 8 17.25 -14.50 4.60
CA ALA A 8 15.90 -14.54 5.13
C ALA A 8 15.21 -13.18 4.92
N PHE A 9 14.00 -13.18 4.38
CA PHE A 9 13.21 -11.96 4.16
C PHE A 9 12.05 -11.89 5.15
N LEU A 10 11.86 -10.72 5.76
CA LEU A 10 10.75 -10.40 6.65
C LEU A 10 10.07 -9.16 6.09
N LEU A 11 8.79 -9.25 5.72
CA LEU A 11 8.06 -8.14 5.10
C LEU A 11 7.01 -7.56 6.04
N LEU A 12 7.29 -6.39 6.62
CA LEU A 12 6.35 -5.59 7.41
C LEU A 12 5.34 -4.89 6.48
N LEU A 13 4.06 -5.16 6.66
CA LEU A 13 3.01 -4.49 5.89
C LEU A 13 2.51 -3.24 6.62
N GLY A 14 1.96 -2.28 5.87
CA GLY A 14 1.40 -1.04 6.44
C GLY A 14 -0.10 -0.84 6.23
N GLY A 15 -0.73 -1.59 5.32
CA GLY A 15 -2.17 -1.54 5.06
C GLY A 15 -2.94 -2.62 5.82
N ILE A 16 -4.23 -2.36 6.10
CA ILE A 16 -5.16 -3.38 6.61
C ILE A 16 -5.38 -4.41 5.50
N TRP A 17 -4.76 -5.58 5.61
CA TRP A 17 -5.13 -6.72 4.78
C TRP A 17 -6.43 -7.31 5.32
N GLY A 18 -7.56 -6.69 4.97
CA GLY A 18 -8.86 -7.28 5.25
C GLY A 18 -8.98 -8.59 4.49
N GLN A 19 -9.16 -9.71 5.19
CA GLN A 19 -9.62 -10.98 4.62
C GLN A 19 -11.10 -10.90 4.18
N ASN A 20 -11.47 -9.90 3.38
CA ASN A 20 -12.80 -9.78 2.79
C ASN A 20 -12.82 -10.28 1.34
N ASN A 21 -12.21 -11.45 1.11
CA ASN A 21 -12.41 -12.21 -0.12
C ASN A 21 -13.08 -13.57 0.18
N ARG A 22 -14.13 -13.53 1.01
CA ARG A 22 -15.11 -14.63 1.06
C ARG A 22 -16.18 -14.33 0.03
N ASN A 23 -16.06 -14.97 -1.13
CA ASN A 23 -17.12 -15.34 -2.06
C ASN A 23 -18.48 -14.71 -1.75
N ALA A 24 -18.80 -13.59 -2.41
CA ALA A 24 -20.18 -13.19 -2.63
C ALA A 24 -20.82 -14.26 -3.53
N LYS A 25 -21.26 -15.37 -2.93
CA LYS A 25 -22.18 -16.29 -3.58
C LYS A 25 -23.47 -15.52 -3.82
N ALA A 26 -23.80 -15.34 -5.09
CA ALA A 26 -25.11 -14.94 -5.56
C ALA A 26 -26.17 -15.87 -4.95
N GLY A 27 -26.77 -15.43 -3.85
CA GLY A 27 -27.88 -16.09 -3.20
C GLY A 27 -29.19 -15.51 -3.71
N GLY A 28 -29.59 -15.89 -4.92
CA GLY A 28 -30.95 -15.67 -5.39
C GLY A 28 -31.92 -16.43 -4.48
N LYS A 29 -32.74 -15.70 -3.73
CA LYS A 29 -33.95 -16.25 -3.11
C LYS A 29 -35.17 -15.49 -3.64
N SER A 30 -35.86 -16.17 -4.53
CA SER A 30 -37.23 -15.89 -4.98
C SER A 30 -38.15 -15.79 -3.77
N THR A 31 -38.78 -14.63 -3.58
CA THR A 31 -39.94 -14.47 -2.69
C THR A 31 -41.22 -14.59 -3.51
N LYS A 32 -41.96 -15.66 -3.20
CA LYS A 32 -43.24 -16.03 -3.81
C LYS A 32 -44.36 -15.13 -3.26
N LYS A 33 -45.18 -14.63 -4.16
CA LYS A 33 -46.39 -13.81 -3.97
C LYS A 33 -47.46 -14.51 -3.11
N SER A 34 -48.05 -13.77 -2.17
CA SER A 34 -49.42 -13.85 -1.65
C SER A 34 -49.64 -12.53 -0.89
N GLY A 35 -50.60 -11.64 -1.11
CA GLY A 35 -51.91 -11.71 -1.76
C GLY A 35 -52.92 -11.04 -0.81
N GLY A 36 -53.34 -9.80 -1.10
CA GLY A 36 -54.57 -9.20 -0.55
C GLY A 36 -54.49 -7.75 0.01
N ASN A 37 -55.08 -6.80 -0.76
CA ASN A 37 -55.92 -5.63 -0.41
C ASN A 37 -55.59 -4.71 0.81
N GLN A 38 -55.78 -3.39 0.82
CA GLN A 38 -56.39 -2.39 -0.07
C GLN A 38 -56.09 -0.97 0.48
N GLY A 39 -56.11 0.04 -0.40
CA GLY A 39 -56.29 1.48 -0.11
C GLY A 39 -55.01 2.27 0.20
N GLY A 40 -54.64 3.36 -0.48
CA GLY A 40 -55.25 4.14 -1.55
C GLY A 40 -54.55 5.50 -1.63
N ASP A 41 -54.13 5.89 -2.84
CA ASP A 41 -54.03 7.27 -3.38
C ASP A 41 -52.95 8.24 -2.78
N VAL A 42 -52.18 9.09 -3.50
CA VAL A 42 -52.26 9.73 -4.84
C VAL A 42 -50.84 10.17 -5.32
N GLY A 43 -50.56 10.04 -6.63
CA GLY A 43 -49.80 10.98 -7.50
C GLY A 43 -48.27 11.12 -7.32
N GLN A 44 -47.42 11.21 -8.34
CA GLN A 44 -47.55 11.44 -9.79
C GLN A 44 -46.33 10.81 -10.48
N SER A 45 -46.53 10.37 -11.72
CA SER A 45 -45.54 9.68 -12.54
C SER A 45 -45.35 10.37 -13.89
N LEU A 46 -44.09 10.36 -14.37
CA LEU A 46 -43.64 10.18 -15.77
C LEU A 46 -43.71 11.40 -16.72
N PRO A 47 -42.98 11.41 -17.88
CA PRO A 47 -42.43 10.23 -18.57
C PRO A 47 -40.99 10.27 -19.12
N VAL A 48 -40.48 9.05 -19.27
CA VAL A 48 -39.43 8.57 -20.19
C VAL A 48 -40.03 8.51 -21.60
N VAL A 49 -39.26 8.91 -22.62
CA VAL A 49 -39.59 8.71 -24.04
C VAL A 49 -38.63 7.68 -24.61
N ASP A 50 -39.21 6.59 -25.10
CA ASP A 50 -38.58 5.53 -25.87
C ASP A 50 -39.11 5.65 -27.31
N LEU A 51 -38.23 5.59 -28.32
CA LEU A 51 -38.61 5.62 -29.73
C LEU A 51 -37.83 4.55 -30.50
N THR A 52 -38.57 3.56 -31.00
CA THR A 52 -38.16 2.60 -32.03
C THR A 52 -39.18 2.61 -33.19
N HIS A 53 -38.76 2.04 -34.32
CA HIS A 53 -39.36 1.96 -35.69
C HIS A 53 -39.03 3.14 -36.62
N GLY A 54 -38.62 2.95 -37.88
CA GLY A 54 -38.43 1.75 -38.69
C GLY A 54 -38.07 2.10 -40.15
N SER A 55 -37.34 1.18 -40.80
CA SER A 55 -37.22 0.83 -42.24
C SER A 55 -37.54 1.85 -43.36
N THR A 56 -36.65 1.96 -44.36
CA THR A 56 -36.91 1.60 -45.79
C THR A 56 -35.69 1.90 -46.68
N GLY A 57 -35.46 1.07 -47.71
CA GLY A 57 -34.68 1.45 -48.91
C GLY A 57 -33.62 0.45 -49.36
N SER A 58 -34.00 -0.49 -50.23
CA SER A 58 -33.10 -1.43 -50.92
C SER A 58 -32.62 -0.88 -52.27
N THR A 59 -31.41 -1.26 -52.71
CA THR A 59 -30.98 -1.62 -54.08
C THR A 59 -29.48 -1.97 -53.98
N GLY A 60 -28.87 -3.02 -54.52
CA GLY A 60 -29.25 -4.11 -55.42
C GLY A 60 -27.98 -4.58 -56.17
N SER A 61 -27.78 -5.90 -56.31
CA SER A 61 -27.00 -6.57 -57.39
C SER A 61 -25.45 -6.44 -57.33
N THR A 62 -24.57 -7.41 -57.64
CA THR A 62 -24.60 -8.76 -58.25
C THR A 62 -23.20 -9.38 -58.07
N GLY A 63 -23.05 -10.67 -57.72
CA GLY A 63 -22.64 -11.73 -58.67
C GLY A 63 -21.39 -12.47 -58.14
N SER A 64 -21.53 -13.71 -57.63
CA SER A 64 -21.17 -14.99 -58.30
C SER A 64 -19.67 -15.11 -58.63
N THR A 65 -18.91 -16.18 -58.34
CA THR A 65 -19.24 -17.60 -58.54
C THR A 65 -18.14 -18.51 -57.96
N ARG A 66 -18.57 -19.65 -57.36
CA ARG A 66 -18.08 -21.05 -57.49
C ARG A 66 -16.62 -21.49 -57.25
N GLY A 67 -16.54 -22.66 -56.59
CA GLY A 67 -15.60 -23.74 -56.92
C GLY A 67 -15.03 -24.49 -55.70
N ILE A 68 -15.78 -25.34 -55.01
CA ILE A 68 -15.91 -26.81 -55.21
C ILE A 68 -14.73 -27.65 -54.68
N GLY A 69 -15.08 -28.66 -53.85
CA GLY A 69 -14.33 -29.91 -53.68
C GLY A 69 -14.07 -30.25 -52.21
N SER A 70 -15.00 -30.84 -51.44
CA SER A 70 -15.36 -32.28 -51.43
C SER A 70 -14.15 -33.13 -50.97
N THR A 71 -14.16 -34.03 -49.99
CA THR A 71 -15.14 -34.98 -49.40
C THR A 71 -14.32 -35.73 -48.33
N ARG A 72 -14.79 -36.38 -47.26
CA ARG A 72 -15.89 -37.36 -47.05
C ARG A 72 -15.84 -37.61 -45.51
N GLY A 73 -16.95 -37.59 -44.76
CA GLY A 73 -17.89 -38.72 -44.57
C GLY A 73 -17.20 -39.82 -43.75
N THR A 74 -17.65 -40.30 -42.59
CA THR A 74 -18.97 -40.64 -42.02
C THR A 74 -18.65 -41.17 -40.60
N GLY A 75 -19.43 -41.12 -39.52
CA GLY A 75 -20.86 -41.08 -39.25
C GLY A 75 -21.07 -41.78 -37.89
N GLY A 76 -22.24 -41.61 -37.27
CA GLY A 76 -22.75 -42.57 -36.27
C GLY A 76 -22.72 -42.13 -34.81
N THR A 77 -23.91 -41.75 -34.34
CA THR A 77 -24.36 -41.48 -32.96
C THR A 77 -24.34 -42.69 -32.04
N ALA A 78 -24.01 -42.49 -30.75
CA ALA A 78 -24.59 -43.25 -29.62
C ALA A 78 -24.36 -42.50 -28.28
N GLU A 79 -25.45 -42.09 -27.63
CA GLU A 79 -25.47 -41.77 -26.20
C GLU A 79 -25.53 -43.06 -25.37
N ALA A 80 -24.68 -43.18 -24.34
CA ALA A 80 -24.96 -43.92 -23.11
C ALA A 80 -23.96 -43.49 -22.02
N ALA A 81 -24.49 -43.22 -20.83
CA ALA A 81 -23.80 -42.73 -19.65
C ALA A 81 -22.87 -43.77 -18.98
N GLN A 82 -21.74 -43.33 -18.38
CA GLN A 82 -21.35 -43.79 -17.04
C GLN A 82 -20.26 -42.92 -16.39
N GLU A 83 -20.29 -42.94 -15.05
CA GLU A 83 -19.64 -42.11 -14.05
C GLU A 83 -18.11 -42.19 -13.96
N GLY A 84 -17.52 -41.16 -13.33
CA GLY A 84 -16.49 -41.38 -12.31
C GLY A 84 -15.03 -41.16 -12.71
N ALA A 85 -14.53 -39.95 -12.47
CA ALA A 85 -13.17 -39.76 -11.93
C ALA A 85 -13.05 -38.35 -11.34
N ALA A 86 -13.47 -38.20 -10.09
CA ALA A 86 -12.93 -37.16 -9.23
C ALA A 86 -11.42 -37.38 -9.16
N GLY A 87 -10.66 -36.57 -9.90
CA GLY A 87 -9.21 -36.54 -9.82
C GLY A 87 -8.79 -36.13 -8.42
N ALA A 88 -8.52 -37.12 -7.57
CA ALA A 88 -7.85 -36.94 -6.31
C ALA A 88 -6.55 -36.16 -6.57
N ARG A 89 -6.51 -34.90 -6.13
CA ARG A 89 -5.26 -34.14 -6.10
C ARG A 89 -4.30 -34.90 -5.21
N ALA A 90 -3.23 -35.40 -5.82
CA ALA A 90 -2.14 -36.07 -5.13
C ALA A 90 -1.64 -35.17 -3.98
N ALA A 91 -1.66 -35.70 -2.77
CA ALA A 91 -0.99 -35.12 -1.62
C ALA A 91 0.52 -35.11 -1.90
N GLY A 92 1.08 -33.94 -2.23
CA GLY A 92 2.53 -33.85 -2.42
C GLY A 92 3.08 -32.71 -3.26
N GLN A 93 2.27 -31.85 -3.89
CA GLN A 93 2.83 -30.65 -4.51
C GLN A 93 3.16 -29.61 -3.43
N GLN A 94 4.45 -29.44 -3.19
CA GLN A 94 5.00 -28.37 -2.38
C GLN A 94 4.75 -27.07 -3.14
N THR A 95 3.73 -26.30 -2.75
CA THR A 95 3.49 -24.97 -3.32
C THR A 95 4.50 -23.99 -2.74
N ASP A 96 4.95 -23.03 -3.55
CA ASP A 96 5.84 -21.92 -3.15
C ASP A 96 5.11 -20.86 -2.29
N ASP A 97 3.87 -21.14 -1.88
CA ASP A 97 3.04 -20.23 -1.10
C ASP A 97 3.59 -20.04 0.31
N MET A 98 3.60 -18.79 0.77
CA MET A 98 3.83 -18.50 2.18
C MET A 98 2.70 -19.06 3.03
N ARG A 99 3.05 -19.82 4.07
CA ARG A 99 2.08 -20.43 4.99
C ARG A 99 1.97 -19.60 6.26
N LEU A 100 0.74 -19.28 6.65
CA LEU A 100 0.47 -18.63 7.92
C LEU A 100 1.06 -19.44 9.09
N GLN A 101 1.72 -18.75 10.01
CA GLN A 101 2.24 -19.29 11.26
C GLN A 101 1.87 -18.30 12.36
N PHE A 102 1.22 -18.78 13.41
CA PHE A 102 0.95 -17.99 14.61
C PHE A 102 2.18 -17.96 15.51
N LEU A 103 2.32 -16.89 16.29
CA LEU A 103 3.32 -16.80 17.35
C LEU A 103 3.09 -17.87 18.40
N LYS A 104 4.17 -18.46 18.93
CA LYS A 104 4.10 -19.37 20.08
C LYS A 104 3.70 -18.64 21.35
N ASN A 105 4.14 -17.39 21.49
CA ASN A 105 3.81 -16.56 22.63
C ASN A 105 2.44 -15.89 22.42
N THR A 106 1.40 -16.49 22.99
CA THR A 106 0.01 -16.02 22.85
C THR A 106 -0.29 -14.73 23.62
N GLN A 107 0.64 -14.24 24.43
CA GLN A 107 0.51 -12.94 25.11
C GLN A 107 0.83 -11.76 24.18
N VAL A 108 1.35 -12.03 22.97
CA VAL A 108 1.56 -11.02 21.94
C VAL A 108 0.44 -11.13 20.91
N THR A 109 -0.42 -10.12 20.88
CA THR A 109 -1.71 -10.14 20.18
C THR A 109 -1.81 -9.05 19.13
N CYS A 110 -2.77 -9.22 18.21
CA CYS A 110 -3.31 -8.16 17.39
C CYS A 110 -4.17 -7.20 18.23
N ASN A 111 -4.62 -6.10 17.63
CA ASN A 111 -5.39 -5.06 18.35
C ASN A 111 -6.62 -5.58 19.08
N ASP A 112 -7.30 -6.57 18.51
CA ASP A 112 -8.53 -7.19 19.04
C ASP A 112 -8.28 -8.32 20.04
N GLY A 113 -7.01 -8.58 20.40
CA GLY A 113 -6.62 -9.66 21.30
C GLY A 113 -6.44 -11.02 20.62
N THR A 114 -6.64 -11.12 19.30
CA THR A 114 -6.36 -12.38 18.57
C THR A 114 -4.87 -12.65 18.48
N ALA A 115 -4.50 -13.93 18.31
CA ALA A 115 -3.10 -14.33 18.21
C ALA A 115 -2.44 -13.72 16.97
N ALA A 116 -1.32 -13.01 17.17
CA ALA A 116 -0.55 -12.48 16.06
C ALA A 116 0.18 -13.61 15.31
N GLY A 117 0.40 -13.38 14.01
CA GLY A 117 1.10 -14.32 13.13
C GLY A 117 2.34 -13.71 12.49
N PHE A 118 2.96 -14.47 11.60
CA PHE A 118 4.17 -14.06 10.88
C PHE A 118 3.83 -12.96 9.86
N ILE A 119 3.84 -11.73 10.37
CA ILE A 119 3.90 -10.44 9.67
C ILE A 119 2.73 -10.05 8.74
N PRO A 120 1.46 -10.33 9.08
CA PRO A 120 0.37 -9.41 8.77
C PRO A 120 0.42 -8.18 9.68
N TYR A 121 0.04 -7.01 9.17
CA TYR A 121 -0.12 -5.81 10.01
C TYR A 121 -1.46 -5.84 10.72
N CYS A 122 -1.43 -6.08 12.03
CA CYS A 122 -2.63 -6.18 12.87
C CYS A 122 -2.54 -5.38 14.18
N SER A 123 -1.55 -4.48 14.28
CA SER A 123 -1.25 -3.72 15.49
C SER A 123 -1.58 -2.23 15.38
N SER A 124 -1.87 -1.69 14.19
CA SER A 124 -2.32 -0.30 13.98
C SER A 124 -1.48 0.80 14.67
N ASP A 125 -0.20 0.51 14.91
CA ASP A 125 0.73 1.33 15.71
C ASP A 125 2.05 1.62 14.98
N VAL A 126 2.06 1.46 13.66
CA VAL A 126 3.24 1.65 12.80
C VAL A 126 4.42 0.81 13.29
N TRP A 127 4.14 -0.38 13.81
CA TRP A 127 5.12 -1.31 14.37
C TRP A 127 5.90 -0.75 15.58
N SER A 128 5.34 0.24 16.28
CA SER A 128 6.02 0.91 17.41
C SER A 128 5.55 0.44 18.78
N GLY A 129 4.33 -0.10 18.89
CA GLY A 129 3.69 -0.39 20.18
C GLY A 129 4.33 -1.55 20.94
N THR A 130 4.22 -1.48 22.27
CA THR A 130 4.81 -2.45 23.20
C THR A 130 3.86 -3.01 24.26
N GLY A 131 2.55 -2.77 24.17
CA GLY A 131 1.64 -3.20 25.23
C GLY A 131 0.19 -2.77 25.05
N PRO A 132 -0.62 -2.92 26.11
CA PRO A 132 -1.98 -2.42 26.12
C PRO A 132 -2.02 -0.89 25.99
N ALA A 133 -3.11 -0.37 25.43
CA ALA A 133 -3.40 1.06 25.49
C ALA A 133 -3.43 1.54 26.95
N PRO A 134 -2.92 2.73 27.28
CA PRO A 134 -3.06 3.29 28.62
C PRO A 134 -4.54 3.45 28.99
N THR A 135 -4.94 3.05 30.20
CA THR A 135 -6.28 3.32 30.73
C THR A 135 -6.52 4.83 30.75
N PRO A 136 -7.65 5.35 30.19
CA PRO A 136 -7.95 6.76 30.22
C PRO A 136 -7.96 7.29 31.66
N PRO A 137 -7.46 8.51 31.93
CA PRO A 137 -7.61 9.11 33.25
C PRO A 137 -9.10 9.23 33.59
N PRO A 138 -9.51 8.99 34.85
CA PRO A 138 -10.90 9.12 35.26
C PRO A 138 -11.36 10.56 35.00
N ARG A 139 -12.37 10.74 34.14
CA ARG A 139 -12.97 12.05 33.88
C ARG A 139 -13.45 12.65 35.22
N PRO A 140 -13.20 13.94 35.51
CA PRO A 140 -13.79 14.59 36.66
C PRO A 140 -15.32 14.55 36.52
N ARG A 141 -15.95 13.79 37.42
CA ARG A 141 -17.38 13.46 37.37
C ARG A 141 -18.23 14.70 37.64
N GLN A 142 -18.99 15.17 36.65
CA GLN A 142 -20.24 15.89 36.90
C GLN A 142 -21.41 14.89 36.91
N GLY A 143 -22.39 15.14 37.78
CA GLY A 143 -23.34 14.13 38.26
C GLY A 143 -24.31 13.56 37.21
N ARG A 144 -24.85 12.38 37.57
CA ARG A 144 -25.98 11.63 36.96
C ARG A 144 -25.75 10.79 35.69
N GLU A 145 -24.53 10.44 35.32
CA GLU A 145 -24.25 9.33 34.37
C GLU A 145 -23.75 8.06 35.09
N LYS A 146 -24.37 7.71 36.24
CA LYS A 146 -23.83 6.67 37.14
C LYS A 146 -24.17 5.23 36.76
N GLU A 147 -25.05 4.99 35.77
CA GLU A 147 -25.59 3.64 35.54
C GLU A 147 -25.51 3.11 34.10
N ARG A 148 -25.17 3.91 33.09
CA ARG A 148 -25.19 3.41 31.69
C ARG A 148 -23.86 2.84 31.18
N ASP A 149 -22.73 3.24 31.76
CA ASP A 149 -21.39 2.89 31.24
C ASP A 149 -20.67 1.77 32.02
N ARG A 150 -21.32 1.13 33.00
CA ARG A 150 -20.72 -0.04 33.68
C ARG A 150 -20.75 -1.33 32.85
N ASN A 151 -21.45 -1.33 31.71
CA ASN A 151 -21.65 -2.52 30.87
C ASN A 151 -21.08 -2.40 29.46
N THR A 152 -20.42 -1.29 29.11
CA THR A 152 -19.50 -1.31 27.97
C THR A 152 -18.16 -1.79 28.51
N ASN A 153 -17.87 -3.08 28.31
CA ASN A 153 -16.49 -3.55 28.29
C ASN A 153 -15.75 -2.62 27.33
N ALA A 154 -15.01 -1.64 27.85
CA ALA A 154 -14.09 -0.87 27.03
C ALA A 154 -13.14 -1.90 26.45
N THR A 155 -13.33 -2.26 25.17
CA THR A 155 -12.47 -3.20 24.49
C THR A 155 -11.09 -2.54 24.46
N GLU A 156 -10.23 -2.94 25.40
CA GLU A 156 -8.93 -2.34 25.60
C GLU A 156 -8.03 -2.84 24.46
N TYR A 157 -7.86 -2.00 23.43
CA TYR A 157 -6.99 -2.34 22.31
C TYR A 157 -5.56 -2.52 22.79
N THR A 158 -4.85 -3.51 22.23
CA THR A 158 -3.42 -3.70 22.45
C THR A 158 -2.62 -3.23 21.23
N PHE A 159 -1.52 -2.53 21.46
CA PHE A 159 -0.62 -2.03 20.42
C PHE A 159 0.74 -2.69 20.62
N MET A 160 1.01 -3.77 19.89
CA MET A 160 2.15 -4.65 20.14
C MET A 160 3.06 -4.86 18.92
N GLY A 161 3.02 -3.97 17.93
CA GLY A 161 3.74 -4.15 16.66
C GLY A 161 5.24 -4.40 16.83
N SER A 162 5.92 -3.66 17.72
CA SER A 162 7.35 -3.90 17.97
C SER A 162 7.61 -5.25 18.66
N LEU A 163 6.70 -5.68 19.55
CA LEU A 163 6.77 -6.99 20.20
C LEU A 163 6.48 -8.14 19.23
N ILE A 164 5.55 -7.97 18.29
CA ILE A 164 5.26 -8.95 17.24
C ILE A 164 6.54 -9.25 16.47
N ILE A 165 7.27 -8.22 16.02
CA ILE A 165 8.55 -8.40 15.32
C ILE A 165 9.54 -9.19 16.19
N ARG A 166 9.68 -8.81 17.46
CA ARG A 166 10.59 -9.46 18.40
C ARG A 166 10.28 -10.95 18.58
N GLU A 167 9.00 -11.31 18.74
CA GLU A 167 8.59 -12.71 18.91
C GLU A 167 8.67 -13.50 17.61
N VAL A 168 8.40 -12.89 16.44
CA VAL A 168 8.65 -13.52 15.13
C VAL A 168 10.11 -13.93 15.00
N ILE A 169 11.07 -13.04 15.33
CA ILE A 169 12.50 -13.37 15.30
C ILE A 169 12.81 -14.56 16.21
N LYS A 170 12.29 -14.58 17.45
CA LYS A 170 12.49 -15.71 18.38
C LYS A 170 11.95 -17.02 17.81
N ASP A 171 10.75 -17.01 17.24
CA ASP A 171 10.12 -18.21 16.68
C ASP A 171 10.81 -18.71 15.41
N LEU A 172 11.56 -17.84 14.72
CA LEU A 172 12.38 -18.18 13.57
C LEU A 172 13.75 -18.78 13.94
N ILE A 173 14.23 -18.63 15.19
CA ILE A 173 15.48 -19.25 15.68
C ILE A 173 15.51 -20.77 15.49
N PRO A 174 14.55 -21.55 16.06
CA PRO A 174 14.54 -23.00 15.85
C PRO A 174 14.22 -23.39 14.41
N LYS A 175 13.74 -22.44 13.60
CA LYS A 175 13.48 -22.63 12.18
C LYS A 175 14.71 -22.31 11.33
N GLY A 176 15.81 -21.82 11.90
CA GLY A 176 17.10 -21.72 11.23
C GLY A 176 17.52 -20.32 10.76
N ILE A 177 16.87 -19.26 11.22
CA ILE A 177 17.28 -17.88 10.87
C ILE A 177 18.74 -17.57 11.27
N LYS A 178 19.27 -18.27 12.29
CA LYS A 178 20.68 -18.16 12.71
C LYS A 178 21.68 -18.58 11.63
N GLN A 179 21.28 -19.44 10.69
CA GLN A 179 22.14 -19.88 9.59
C GLN A 179 22.10 -18.93 8.39
N ALA A 180 21.21 -17.92 8.40
CA ALA A 180 21.18 -16.91 7.35
C ALA A 180 22.46 -16.07 7.41
N LYS A 181 22.99 -15.72 6.24
CA LYS A 181 24.08 -14.74 6.11
C LYS A 181 23.55 -13.30 6.12
N VAL A 182 22.33 -13.13 5.63
CA VAL A 182 21.64 -11.84 5.57
C VAL A 182 20.20 -12.02 6.06
N VAL A 183 19.76 -11.13 6.94
CA VAL A 183 18.34 -10.98 7.28
C VAL A 183 17.89 -9.63 6.72
N MET A 184 17.02 -9.66 5.73
CA MET A 184 16.43 -8.46 5.13
C MET A 184 15.09 -8.16 5.83
N LEU A 185 15.05 -7.05 6.57
CA LEU A 185 13.83 -6.49 7.10
C LEU A 185 13.26 -5.49 6.08
N SER A 186 12.27 -5.93 5.32
CA SER A 186 11.58 -5.12 4.33
C SER A 186 10.27 -4.61 4.90
N GLY A 187 9.75 -3.50 4.37
CA GLY A 187 8.40 -3.07 4.71
C GLY A 187 7.83 -2.05 3.75
N THR A 188 6.50 -2.05 3.61
CA THR A 188 5.76 -1.14 2.75
C THR A 188 4.87 -0.20 3.56
N SER A 189 4.75 1.07 3.14
CA SER A 189 3.89 2.06 3.80
C SER A 189 4.26 2.22 5.30
N ALA A 190 3.29 2.15 6.22
CA ALA A 190 3.55 2.10 7.67
C ALA A 190 4.51 0.96 8.09
N GLY A 191 4.57 -0.14 7.31
CA GLY A 191 5.58 -1.19 7.48
C GLY A 191 6.99 -0.75 7.12
N GLY A 192 7.14 0.13 6.11
CA GLY A 192 8.42 0.76 5.76
C GLY A 192 8.93 1.66 6.87
N THR A 193 8.06 2.49 7.46
CA THR A 193 8.37 3.24 8.69
C THR A 193 8.69 2.28 9.84
N GLY A 194 7.96 1.17 9.95
CA GLY A 194 8.24 0.08 10.89
C GLY A 194 9.65 -0.52 10.76
N VAL A 195 10.20 -0.63 9.55
CA VAL A 195 11.61 -1.04 9.32
C VAL A 195 12.54 -0.04 9.98
N LEU A 196 12.37 1.26 9.70
CA LEU A 196 13.19 2.32 10.27
C LEU A 196 13.19 2.28 11.80
N LEU A 197 12.00 2.09 12.40
CA LEU A 197 11.81 2.09 13.85
C LEU A 197 12.35 0.84 14.56
N ASN A 198 12.49 -0.29 13.86
CA ASN A 198 12.79 -1.60 14.48
C ASN A 198 14.12 -2.23 14.04
N ILE A 199 14.76 -1.78 12.95
CA ILE A 199 15.91 -2.47 12.37
C ILE A 199 17.07 -2.67 13.35
N GLU A 200 17.39 -1.66 14.16
CA GLU A 200 18.47 -1.76 15.16
C GLU A 200 18.13 -2.75 16.29
N ARG A 201 16.85 -2.84 16.68
CA ARG A 201 16.40 -3.84 17.67
C ARG A 201 16.49 -5.25 17.11
N VAL A 202 16.13 -5.44 15.84
CA VAL A 202 16.25 -6.73 15.15
C VAL A 202 17.73 -7.14 15.03
N ALA A 203 18.61 -6.22 14.65
CA ALA A 203 20.05 -6.45 14.60
C ALA A 203 20.60 -6.86 15.96
N SER A 204 20.34 -6.06 17.00
CA SER A 204 20.78 -6.36 18.36
C SER A 204 20.22 -7.68 18.89
N GLN A 205 18.95 -7.98 18.62
CA GLN A 205 18.32 -9.23 19.05
C GLN A 205 18.97 -10.45 18.37
N LEU A 206 19.24 -10.40 17.07
CA LEU A 206 19.89 -11.49 16.35
C LEU A 206 21.33 -11.71 16.85
N GLU A 207 22.07 -10.63 17.09
CA GLU A 207 23.42 -10.68 17.68
C GLU A 207 23.39 -11.31 19.08
N GLN A 208 22.48 -10.86 19.97
CA GLN A 208 22.31 -11.43 21.31
C GLN A 208 21.94 -12.92 21.29
N LEU A 209 21.21 -13.35 20.26
CA LEU A 209 20.85 -14.76 20.05
C LEU A 209 21.98 -15.55 19.36
N GLY A 210 23.13 -14.92 19.11
CA GLY A 210 24.35 -15.52 18.53
C GLY A 210 24.21 -15.84 17.05
N ALA A 211 23.48 -15.02 16.28
CA ALA A 211 23.47 -15.10 14.81
C ALA A 211 24.58 -14.22 14.22
N GLU A 212 25.28 -14.72 13.21
CA GLU A 212 26.30 -13.98 12.45
C GLU A 212 25.69 -13.22 11.25
N ALA A 213 24.37 -13.21 11.13
CA ALA A 213 23.67 -12.64 10.00
C ALA A 213 23.82 -11.12 9.96
N GLN A 214 24.11 -10.55 8.80
CA GLN A 214 24.01 -9.12 8.59
C GLN A 214 22.54 -8.72 8.43
N VAL A 215 22.06 -7.82 9.29
CA VAL A 215 20.72 -7.23 9.13
C VAL A 215 20.79 -6.07 8.15
N ARG A 216 19.84 -6.03 7.22
CA ARG A 216 19.69 -4.98 6.20
C ARG A 216 18.22 -4.60 6.10
N GLY A 217 17.94 -3.36 5.69
CA GLY A 217 16.56 -2.90 5.55
C GLY A 217 16.17 -2.45 4.15
N LEU A 218 14.92 -2.71 3.78
CA LEU A 218 14.28 -2.19 2.58
C LEU A 218 13.03 -1.41 2.98
N VAL A 219 13.07 -0.10 2.82
CA VAL A 219 12.02 0.83 3.22
C VAL A 219 11.26 1.26 1.97
N ASP A 220 10.07 0.72 1.74
CA ASP A 220 9.22 1.06 0.58
C ASP A 220 8.04 1.95 1.01
N SER A 221 7.93 3.15 0.43
CA SER A 221 6.86 4.12 0.75
C SER A 221 6.74 4.42 2.26
N GLY A 222 7.83 4.34 3.01
CA GLY A 222 7.88 4.58 4.45
C GLY A 222 8.57 5.88 4.86
N TRP A 223 8.94 6.71 3.88
CA TRP A 223 9.69 7.95 4.07
C TRP A 223 8.76 9.16 3.89
N PHE A 224 8.20 9.62 5.00
CA PHE A 224 7.29 10.76 5.05
C PHE A 224 8.01 12.06 5.44
N LEU A 225 7.40 13.18 5.09
CA LEU A 225 7.77 14.53 5.51
C LEU A 225 6.70 15.11 6.44
N GLU A 226 7.12 16.03 7.31
CA GLU A 226 6.19 16.80 8.12
C GLU A 226 5.32 17.72 7.26
N SER A 227 4.07 17.91 7.69
CA SER A 227 3.21 18.94 7.18
C SER A 227 3.73 20.32 7.59
N LYS A 228 3.68 21.24 6.63
CA LYS A 228 3.96 22.66 6.84
C LYS A 228 2.70 23.44 7.21
N GLN A 229 1.52 22.81 7.12
CA GLN A 229 0.25 23.44 7.46
C GLN A 229 0.09 23.44 8.97
N GLN A 230 -0.07 24.62 9.56
CA GLN A 230 -0.46 24.74 10.96
C GLN A 230 -1.96 24.41 11.09
N ARG A 231 -2.27 23.18 11.52
CA ARG A 231 -3.64 22.75 11.83
C ARG A 231 -3.99 23.03 13.29
N SER A 232 -5.29 23.08 13.59
CA SER A 232 -5.78 23.28 14.96
C SER A 232 -5.22 22.20 15.90
N PRO A 233 -4.65 22.57 17.07
CA PRO A 233 -4.11 21.61 18.04
C PRO A 233 -5.18 20.70 18.65
N ASN A 234 -6.45 21.10 18.55
CA ASN A 234 -7.60 20.28 18.94
C ASN A 234 -8.11 19.55 17.70
N CYS A 235 -7.50 18.41 17.39
CA CYS A 235 -7.94 17.49 16.34
C CYS A 235 -9.15 16.68 16.86
N PRO A 236 -10.40 16.96 16.43
CA PRO A 236 -11.58 16.33 17.01
C PRO A 236 -11.79 14.89 16.52
N GLU A 237 -11.18 14.51 15.38
CA GLU A 237 -11.28 13.18 14.77
C GLU A 237 -10.01 12.83 13.95
N THR A 238 -9.70 11.54 13.82
CA THR A 238 -8.50 10.97 13.16
C THR A 238 -8.25 11.43 11.72
N ILE A 239 -9.26 11.99 11.05
CA ILE A 239 -9.18 12.46 9.65
C ILE A 239 -8.66 13.91 9.55
N SER A 240 -8.72 14.68 10.64
CA SER A 240 -8.39 16.12 10.63
C SER A 240 -7.00 16.48 11.19
N CYS A 241 -6.25 15.50 11.71
CA CYS A 241 -4.95 15.73 12.32
C CYS A 241 -3.87 15.97 11.25
N SER A 242 -2.85 16.77 11.57
CA SER A 242 -1.61 16.73 10.79
C SER A 242 -0.87 15.40 11.04
N PRO A 243 0.07 14.98 10.17
CA PRO A 243 0.90 13.80 10.40
C PRO A 243 1.60 13.82 11.77
N GLU A 244 2.15 14.97 12.17
CA GLU A 244 2.87 15.13 13.44
C GLU A 244 1.93 14.90 14.62
N ASP A 245 0.74 15.50 14.58
CA ASP A 245 -0.22 15.42 15.67
C ASP A 245 -0.82 14.02 15.77
N ALA A 246 -1.08 13.36 14.64
CA ALA A 246 -1.48 11.96 14.60
C ALA A 246 -0.41 11.06 15.24
N ILE A 247 0.88 11.26 14.93
CA ILE A 247 1.97 10.48 15.52
C ILE A 247 2.16 10.83 17.00
N LYS A 248 2.07 12.10 17.42
CA LYS A 248 2.17 12.50 18.83
C LYS A 248 1.09 11.83 19.68
N ILE A 249 -0.16 11.85 19.20
CA ILE A 249 -1.29 11.20 19.86
C ILE A 249 -1.08 9.68 19.85
N GLY A 250 -0.77 9.13 18.68
CA GLY A 250 -0.53 7.70 18.47
C GLY A 250 0.56 7.15 19.39
N LEU A 251 1.73 7.78 19.43
CA LEU A 251 2.88 7.35 20.23
C LEU A 251 2.52 7.19 21.72
N ARG A 252 1.70 8.10 22.25
CA ARG A 252 1.17 8.00 23.63
C ARG A 252 0.16 6.88 23.77
N LEU A 253 -0.80 6.79 22.85
CA LEU A 253 -1.85 5.77 22.85
C LEU A 253 -1.28 4.35 22.73
N TRP A 254 -0.24 4.17 21.91
CA TRP A 254 0.34 2.89 21.56
C TRP A 254 1.38 2.40 22.57
N ASN A 255 1.72 3.22 23.57
CA ASN A 255 2.92 3.05 24.39
C ASN A 255 4.14 2.74 23.48
N GLY A 256 4.26 3.55 22.42
CA GLY A 256 5.16 3.25 21.32
C GLY A 256 6.61 3.58 21.66
N VAL A 257 7.52 2.85 21.03
CA VAL A 257 8.97 3.01 21.22
C VAL A 257 9.67 3.36 19.91
N VAL A 258 10.64 4.26 19.99
CA VAL A 258 11.51 4.66 18.87
C VAL A 258 12.95 4.21 19.12
N PRO A 259 13.85 4.23 18.13
CA PRO A 259 15.26 3.89 18.34
C PRO A 259 15.94 4.80 19.38
N ASP A 260 16.72 4.22 20.30
CA ASP A 260 17.29 4.96 21.44
C ASP A 260 18.20 6.12 21.02
N ARG A 261 19.03 5.92 19.98
CA ARG A 261 19.93 6.96 19.47
C ARG A 261 19.14 8.16 18.92
N CYS A 262 18.03 7.91 18.25
CA CYS A 262 17.15 8.98 17.78
C CYS A 262 16.41 9.66 18.92
N ARG A 263 15.88 8.88 19.88
CA ARG A 263 15.22 9.42 21.07
C ARG A 263 16.11 10.43 21.81
N GLN A 264 17.40 10.15 21.92
CA GLN A 264 18.37 11.01 22.60
C GLN A 264 18.62 12.36 21.91
N LEU A 265 18.23 12.52 20.64
CA LEU A 265 18.33 13.80 19.92
C LEU A 265 17.24 14.79 20.33
N TYR A 266 16.13 14.29 20.89
CA TYR A 266 14.93 15.08 21.14
C TYR A 266 14.60 15.18 22.63
N LYS A 267 13.87 16.23 23.01
CA LYS A 267 13.38 16.41 24.37
C LYS A 267 12.27 15.39 24.65
N ARG A 268 12.03 15.12 25.94
CA ARG A 268 10.89 14.28 26.37
C ARG A 268 9.58 14.86 25.83
N GLY A 269 8.80 14.03 25.14
CA GLY A 269 7.57 14.43 24.45
C GLY A 269 7.74 14.73 22.95
N GLU A 270 8.98 14.86 22.46
CA GLU A 270 9.33 15.13 21.06
C GLU A 270 9.83 13.89 20.32
N GLU A 271 9.67 12.69 20.90
CA GLU A 271 10.14 11.42 20.31
C GLU A 271 9.41 11.06 19.01
N TRP A 272 8.25 11.66 18.76
CA TRP A 272 7.48 11.52 17.51
C TRP A 272 8.29 11.91 16.27
N GLN A 273 9.30 12.78 16.42
CA GLN A 273 10.19 13.17 15.32
C GLN A 273 10.98 12.00 14.74
N CYS A 274 11.18 10.93 15.51
CA CYS A 274 11.84 9.70 15.04
C CYS A 274 10.99 8.86 14.07
N PHE A 275 9.71 9.22 13.83
CA PHE A 275 8.89 8.56 12.81
C PHE A 275 9.19 9.08 11.40
N PHE A 276 9.89 10.21 11.28
CA PHE A 276 10.27 10.80 9.99
C PHE A 276 11.65 10.30 9.57
N GLY A 277 11.72 9.66 8.40
CA GLY A 277 12.93 9.01 7.92
C GLY A 277 14.14 9.94 7.86
N HIS A 278 13.96 11.16 7.36
CA HIS A 278 15.04 12.15 7.23
C HIS A 278 15.60 12.66 8.57
N LYS A 279 14.86 12.49 9.67
CA LYS A 279 15.29 12.79 11.04
C LYS A 279 15.92 11.61 11.76
N LEU A 280 15.49 10.40 11.42
CA LEU A 280 15.93 9.17 12.05
C LEU A 280 17.18 8.56 11.38
N TYR A 281 17.28 8.65 10.05
CA TYR A 281 18.21 7.88 9.22
C TYR A 281 19.67 7.96 9.68
N SER A 282 20.16 9.16 10.01
CA SER A 282 21.55 9.40 10.42
C SER A 282 21.94 8.70 11.73
N THR A 283 20.96 8.25 12.51
CA THR A 283 21.19 7.55 13.79
C THR A 283 21.31 6.02 13.64
N LEU A 284 20.90 5.49 12.48
CA LEU A 284 20.86 4.06 12.18
C LEU A 284 22.24 3.58 11.72
N THR A 285 22.58 2.34 12.09
CA THR A 285 23.86 1.72 11.69
C THR A 285 23.67 0.60 10.68
N SER A 286 22.51 -0.04 10.71
CA SER A 286 22.13 -1.08 9.75
C SER A 286 21.95 -0.45 8.37
N PRO A 287 22.52 -1.05 7.29
CA PRO A 287 22.40 -0.50 5.95
C PRO A 287 20.95 -0.59 5.46
N LEU A 288 20.46 0.50 4.88
CA LEU A 288 19.11 0.65 4.35
C LEU A 288 19.12 0.96 2.86
N PHE A 289 18.12 0.45 2.16
CA PHE A 289 17.73 0.87 0.82
C PHE A 289 16.34 1.51 0.91
N VAL A 290 16.21 2.77 0.49
CA VAL A 290 14.94 3.51 0.51
C VAL A 290 14.32 3.52 -0.88
N VAL A 291 13.08 3.04 -0.99
CA VAL A 291 12.25 3.13 -2.19
C VAL A 291 11.11 4.09 -1.87
N GLN A 292 11.02 5.19 -2.60
CA GLN A 292 10.06 6.25 -2.28
C GLN A 292 9.52 6.92 -3.53
N TRP A 293 8.21 6.93 -3.72
CA TRP A 293 7.59 7.78 -4.74
C TRP A 293 7.77 9.24 -4.36
N LEU A 294 8.24 10.09 -5.29
CA LEU A 294 8.39 11.52 -5.04
C LEU A 294 7.05 12.25 -4.88
N PHE A 295 5.95 11.63 -5.34
CA PHE A 295 4.58 12.08 -5.13
C PHE A 295 3.80 10.91 -4.54
N ASP A 296 4.15 10.51 -3.31
CA ASP A 296 3.49 9.40 -2.64
C ASP A 296 2.03 9.73 -2.31
N GLU A 297 1.10 8.88 -2.73
CA GLU A 297 -0.34 9.14 -2.51
C GLU A 297 -0.69 9.19 -1.02
N GLU A 298 0.04 8.48 -0.16
CA GLU A 298 -0.24 8.47 1.26
C GLU A 298 0.28 9.73 1.95
N GLN A 299 1.39 10.30 1.47
CA GLN A 299 1.83 11.64 1.87
C GLN A 299 0.79 12.70 1.46
N LEU A 300 0.22 12.60 0.26
CA LEU A 300 -0.85 13.51 -0.17
C LEU A 300 -2.13 13.32 0.66
N ARG A 301 -2.49 12.07 0.98
CA ARG A 301 -3.69 11.76 1.77
C ARG A 301 -3.64 12.38 3.16
N VAL A 302 -2.49 12.32 3.85
CA VAL A 302 -2.35 12.94 5.19
C VAL A 302 -2.39 14.47 5.14
N GLU A 303 -2.13 15.05 3.98
CA GLU A 303 -2.33 16.48 3.68
C GLU A 303 -3.75 16.80 3.21
N ASN A 304 -4.67 15.84 3.35
CA ASN A 304 -6.07 15.95 2.92
C ASN A 304 -6.21 16.19 1.39
N ILE A 305 -5.28 15.62 0.61
CA ILE A 305 -5.30 15.64 -0.86
C ILE A 305 -5.63 14.23 -1.35
N TYR A 306 -6.81 14.06 -1.94
CA TYR A 306 -7.29 12.79 -2.48
C TYR A 306 -7.32 12.84 -4.00
N MET A 307 -6.34 12.20 -4.64
CA MET A 307 -6.23 12.15 -6.09
C MET A 307 -7.47 11.51 -6.73
N GLY A 308 -8.09 12.21 -7.70
CA GLY A 308 -9.30 11.76 -8.38
C GLY A 308 -10.60 11.91 -7.57
N GLY A 309 -10.58 12.61 -6.43
CA GLY A 309 -11.76 12.82 -5.59
C GLY A 309 -12.27 14.26 -5.61
N GLN A 310 -11.63 15.12 -4.83
CA GLN A 310 -12.08 16.48 -4.55
C GLN A 310 -11.38 17.53 -5.42
N SER A 311 -12.01 18.70 -5.56
CA SER A 311 -11.39 19.85 -6.20
C SER A 311 -10.15 20.30 -5.41
N LEU A 312 -9.04 20.54 -6.10
CA LEU A 312 -7.81 21.06 -5.50
C LEU A 312 -7.95 22.55 -5.21
N SER A 313 -7.66 22.93 -3.96
CA SER A 313 -7.37 24.32 -3.62
C SER A 313 -6.02 24.77 -4.19
N GLU A 314 -5.82 26.08 -4.31
CA GLU A 314 -4.53 26.65 -4.73
C GLU A 314 -3.39 26.23 -3.80
N GLU A 315 -3.65 26.18 -2.49
CA GLU A 315 -2.65 25.76 -1.50
C GLU A 315 -2.24 24.29 -1.69
N GLN A 316 -3.22 23.41 -1.91
CA GLN A 316 -2.95 22.00 -2.19
C GLN A 316 -2.18 21.82 -3.51
N TRP A 317 -2.48 22.62 -4.53
CA TRP A 317 -1.73 22.59 -5.79
C TRP A 317 -0.26 23.04 -5.60
N GLN A 318 -0.05 24.12 -4.86
CA GLN A 318 1.30 24.57 -4.50
C GLN A 318 2.05 23.51 -3.67
N TYR A 319 1.36 22.84 -2.74
CA TYR A 319 1.94 21.73 -1.99
C TYR A 319 2.41 20.60 -2.91
N ILE A 320 1.56 20.13 -3.84
CA ILE A 320 1.92 19.07 -4.79
C ILE A 320 3.16 19.47 -5.58
N GLN A 321 3.22 20.71 -6.10
CA GLN A 321 4.37 21.19 -6.88
C GLN A 321 5.67 21.19 -6.07
N ASN A 322 5.61 21.54 -4.79
CA ASN A 322 6.79 21.60 -3.91
C ASN A 322 7.21 20.23 -3.37
N LEU A 323 6.26 19.31 -3.18
CA LEU A 323 6.49 17.99 -2.56
C LEU A 323 7.65 17.23 -3.22
N GLY A 324 7.66 17.18 -4.56
CA GLY A 324 8.71 16.46 -5.29
C GLY A 324 10.10 17.03 -5.04
N TRP A 325 10.25 18.34 -4.83
CA TRP A 325 11.54 18.97 -4.50
C TRP A 325 11.93 18.70 -3.04
N GLU A 326 10.98 18.80 -2.11
CA GLU A 326 11.22 18.55 -0.69
C GLU A 326 11.63 17.10 -0.42
N LEU A 327 10.94 16.13 -1.04
CA LEU A 327 11.30 14.72 -0.92
C LEU A 327 12.69 14.45 -1.50
N LYS A 328 13.02 15.01 -2.67
CA LYS A 328 14.38 14.89 -3.25
C LYS A 328 15.45 15.38 -2.27
N ASN A 329 15.26 16.57 -1.71
CA ASN A 329 16.23 17.14 -0.77
C ASN A 329 16.42 16.26 0.46
N SER A 330 15.32 15.72 0.99
CA SER A 330 15.37 14.83 2.15
C SER A 330 16.14 13.53 1.89
N LEU A 331 16.27 13.11 0.63
CA LEU A 331 16.95 11.88 0.20
C LEU A 331 18.42 12.09 -0.21
N THR A 332 18.93 13.33 -0.15
CA THR A 332 20.29 13.69 -0.61
C THR A 332 21.37 12.88 0.10
N ASP A 333 21.28 12.78 1.43
CA ASP A 333 22.29 12.13 2.27
C ASP A 333 22.01 10.63 2.51
N VAL A 334 20.94 10.10 1.90
CA VAL A 334 20.62 8.68 1.99
C VAL A 334 21.51 7.90 1.05
N THR A 335 22.21 6.87 1.54
CA THR A 335 23.24 6.17 0.76
C THR A 335 22.68 5.36 -0.43
N ALA A 336 21.53 4.69 -0.25
CA ALA A 336 20.91 3.88 -1.28
C ALA A 336 19.42 4.22 -1.41
N VAL A 337 19.02 4.67 -2.60
CA VAL A 337 17.71 5.26 -2.89
C VAL A 337 17.23 4.83 -4.27
N PHE A 338 15.93 4.58 -4.39
CA PHE A 338 15.20 4.51 -5.65
C PHE A 338 13.93 5.37 -5.55
N ALA A 339 13.96 6.55 -6.15
CA ALA A 339 12.91 7.55 -6.02
C ALA A 339 12.44 8.09 -7.38
N PRO A 340 11.52 7.36 -8.05
CA PRO A 340 10.90 7.80 -9.28
C PRO A 340 9.86 8.91 -9.07
N SER A 341 9.75 9.78 -10.07
CA SER A 341 8.84 10.93 -10.11
C SER A 341 7.44 10.54 -10.59
N CYS A 342 6.78 9.67 -9.82
CA CYS A 342 5.45 9.15 -10.10
C CYS A 342 4.49 9.43 -8.96
N LEU A 343 3.20 9.50 -9.30
CA LEU A 343 2.10 9.51 -8.36
C LEU A 343 1.64 8.07 -8.15
N SER A 344 1.93 7.50 -6.98
CA SER A 344 1.58 6.12 -6.62
C SER A 344 1.87 5.88 -5.14
N HIS A 345 1.42 4.75 -4.59
CA HIS A 345 1.83 4.25 -3.29
C HIS A 345 2.25 2.78 -3.32
N THR A 346 3.30 2.45 -2.56
CA THR A 346 4.02 1.16 -2.53
C THR A 346 4.61 0.71 -3.87
N VAL A 347 5.75 0.02 -3.84
CA VAL A 347 6.43 -0.48 -5.03
C VAL A 347 6.49 -2.00 -5.02
N ILE A 348 7.06 -2.59 -3.97
CA ILE A 348 7.47 -4.01 -3.98
C ILE A 348 6.30 -4.99 -3.86
N THR A 349 5.10 -4.48 -3.59
CA THR A 349 3.83 -5.21 -3.57
C THR A 349 3.10 -5.18 -4.91
N LYS A 350 3.53 -4.36 -5.87
CA LYS A 350 2.93 -4.32 -7.21
C LYS A 350 3.43 -5.48 -8.06
N SER A 351 2.56 -6.06 -8.89
CA SER A 351 2.91 -7.17 -9.79
C SER A 351 3.99 -6.78 -10.81
N ASN A 352 3.98 -5.53 -11.26
CA ASN A 352 4.92 -4.98 -12.23
C ASN A 352 6.12 -4.25 -11.59
N TRP A 353 6.41 -4.44 -10.31
CA TRP A 353 7.49 -3.71 -9.61
C TRP A 353 8.87 -3.82 -10.27
N LEU A 354 9.10 -4.86 -11.07
CA LEU A 354 10.32 -5.09 -11.84
C LEU A 354 10.53 -4.10 -13.00
N SER A 355 9.46 -3.44 -13.48
CA SER A 355 9.51 -2.58 -14.67
C SER A 355 9.84 -1.11 -14.39
N PHE A 356 9.69 -0.65 -13.15
CA PHE A 356 9.97 0.73 -12.77
C PHE A 356 11.46 1.03 -12.90
N GLN A 357 11.80 2.16 -13.52
CA GLN A 357 13.18 2.58 -13.75
C GLN A 357 13.41 4.03 -13.36
N VAL A 358 14.61 4.33 -12.88
CA VAL A 358 15.11 5.69 -12.69
C VAL A 358 16.44 5.78 -13.42
N LYS A 359 16.60 6.76 -14.31
CA LYS A 359 17.81 6.93 -15.14
C LYS A 359 18.21 5.63 -15.87
N GLY A 360 17.24 4.91 -16.43
CA GLY A 360 17.44 3.65 -17.16
C GLY A 360 17.86 2.43 -16.30
N THR A 361 17.83 2.56 -14.98
CA THR A 361 18.14 1.45 -14.05
C THR A 361 16.86 1.02 -13.35
N SER A 362 16.53 -0.27 -13.39
CA SER A 362 15.36 -0.82 -12.70
C SER A 362 15.61 -1.01 -11.20
N LEU A 363 14.54 -1.02 -10.39
CA LEU A 363 14.66 -1.28 -8.94
C LEU A 363 15.39 -2.61 -8.62
N PRO A 364 15.09 -3.76 -9.28
CA PRO A 364 15.84 -4.99 -9.05
C PRO A 364 17.34 -4.87 -9.34
N ARG A 365 17.71 -4.12 -10.40
CA ARG A 365 19.10 -3.86 -10.73
C ARG A 365 19.77 -3.00 -9.66
N ALA A 366 19.09 -1.96 -9.17
CA ALA A 366 19.60 -1.10 -8.11
C ALA A 366 19.82 -1.87 -6.79
N LEU A 367 18.88 -2.73 -6.41
CA LEU A 367 19.01 -3.62 -5.23
C LEU A 367 20.19 -4.58 -5.38
N HIS A 368 20.37 -5.17 -6.57
CA HIS A 368 21.53 -6.01 -6.86
C HIS A 368 22.86 -5.23 -6.76
N CYS A 369 22.90 -4.00 -7.26
CA CYS A 369 24.07 -3.14 -7.15
C CYS A 369 24.41 -2.79 -5.71
N TRP A 370 23.39 -2.49 -4.91
CA TRP A 370 23.55 -2.23 -3.49
C TRP A 370 24.09 -3.46 -2.73
N ASP A 371 23.52 -4.65 -2.98
CA ASP A 371 24.00 -5.91 -2.40
C ASP A 371 25.49 -6.15 -2.71
N ARG A 372 25.86 -6.02 -4.00
CA ARG A 372 27.26 -6.13 -4.43
C ARG A 372 28.18 -5.10 -3.78
N SER A 373 27.69 -3.88 -3.54
CA SER A 373 28.46 -2.84 -2.85
C SER A 373 28.74 -3.25 -1.41
N LEU A 374 27.72 -3.76 -0.68
CA LEU A 374 27.89 -4.23 0.69
C LEU A 374 28.83 -5.45 0.78
N GLU A 375 28.75 -6.37 -0.19
CA GLU A 375 29.68 -7.50 -0.27
C GLU A 375 31.12 -7.04 -0.56
N ALA A 376 31.30 -6.05 -1.44
CA ALA A 376 32.61 -5.49 -1.73
C ALA A 376 33.21 -4.83 -0.49
N THR A 377 32.44 -3.98 0.21
CA THR A 377 32.87 -3.34 1.47
C THR A 377 33.23 -4.37 2.53
N ARG A 378 32.41 -5.42 2.72
CA ARG A 378 32.71 -6.50 3.68
C ARG A 378 34.02 -7.23 3.37
N ASN A 379 34.36 -7.36 2.09
CA ASN A 379 35.57 -8.03 1.62
C ASN A 379 36.74 -7.06 1.39
N ASN A 380 36.66 -5.80 1.84
CA ASN A 380 37.65 -4.74 1.60
C ASN A 380 38.02 -4.57 0.11
N ARG A 381 37.02 -4.68 -0.78
CA ARG A 381 37.14 -4.49 -2.23
C ARG A 381 36.45 -3.21 -2.68
N THR A 382 36.86 -2.69 -3.83
CA THR A 382 36.22 -1.55 -4.45
C THR A 382 34.85 -1.93 -5.05
N PRO A 383 33.79 -1.12 -4.83
CA PRO A 383 32.50 -1.34 -5.48
C PRO A 383 32.59 -1.31 -7.01
N ALA A 384 31.74 -2.08 -7.67
CA ALA A 384 31.74 -2.19 -9.13
C ALA A 384 31.28 -0.89 -9.80
N LYS A 385 32.04 -0.42 -10.80
CA LYS A 385 31.64 0.71 -11.66
C LYS A 385 30.42 0.33 -12.52
N GLY A 386 29.54 1.30 -12.78
CA GLY A 386 28.34 1.08 -13.61
C GLY A 386 27.18 0.35 -12.91
N CYS A 387 27.19 0.32 -11.58
CA CYS A 387 26.14 -0.30 -10.76
C CYS A 387 25.56 0.73 -9.78
N PRO A 388 24.70 1.66 -10.24
CA PRO A 388 24.16 2.72 -9.39
C PRO A 388 23.06 2.20 -8.47
N PHE A 389 23.01 2.74 -7.25
CA PHE A 389 21.96 2.45 -6.25
C PHE A 389 21.50 3.71 -5.50
N HIS A 390 21.96 4.89 -5.89
CA HIS A 390 21.37 6.18 -5.51
C HIS A 390 20.72 6.78 -6.75
N LEU A 391 19.41 6.59 -6.86
CA LEU A 391 18.64 6.83 -8.07
C LEU A 391 17.41 7.65 -7.72
N VAL A 392 17.54 8.97 -7.86
CA VAL A 392 16.43 9.92 -7.69
C VAL A 392 16.16 10.60 -9.03
N ASP A 393 14.90 10.67 -9.44
CA ASP A 393 14.51 11.36 -10.67
C ASP A 393 14.76 12.87 -10.59
N SER A 394 15.16 13.47 -11.71
CA SER A 394 15.45 14.90 -11.79
C SER A 394 14.24 15.76 -12.17
N CYS A 395 13.24 15.21 -12.88
CA CYS A 395 12.09 15.97 -13.35
C CYS A 395 11.16 16.39 -12.19
N GLN A 396 10.51 17.56 -12.31
CA GLN A 396 9.82 18.22 -11.18
C GLN A 396 8.33 17.94 -11.10
N ARG A 397 7.72 17.35 -12.13
CA ARG A 397 6.26 17.12 -12.18
C ARG A 397 5.91 15.69 -11.76
N PRO A 398 4.73 15.45 -11.19
CA PRO A 398 4.24 14.09 -11.04
C PRO A 398 4.14 13.42 -12.42
N GLN A 399 4.32 12.10 -12.47
CA GLN A 399 4.13 11.30 -13.67
C GLN A 399 5.03 11.68 -14.87
N CYS A 400 6.16 12.35 -14.63
CA CYS A 400 7.12 12.68 -15.71
C CYS A 400 8.03 11.50 -16.09
N ASN A 401 8.11 10.47 -15.25
CA ASN A 401 8.87 9.27 -15.57
C ASN A 401 8.02 8.33 -16.46
N PRO A 402 8.54 7.90 -17.63
CA PRO A 402 7.74 7.12 -18.59
C PRO A 402 7.44 5.69 -18.11
N THR A 403 8.10 5.23 -17.04
CA THR A 403 7.83 3.90 -16.45
C THR A 403 6.84 3.94 -15.31
N CYS A 404 6.29 5.11 -14.97
CA CYS A 404 5.32 5.23 -13.89
C CYS A 404 4.11 4.30 -14.07
N PRO A 405 3.51 3.84 -12.96
CA PRO A 405 2.25 3.13 -13.05
C PRO A 405 1.17 4.05 -13.65
N ALA A 406 0.30 3.46 -14.46
CA ALA A 406 -0.86 4.17 -14.99
C ALA A 406 -1.71 4.72 -13.84
N LEU A 407 -2.21 5.94 -14.02
CA LEU A 407 -3.24 6.48 -13.14
C LEU A 407 -4.56 5.84 -13.52
N VAL A 408 -5.37 5.48 -12.52
CA VAL A 408 -6.63 4.77 -12.76
C VAL A 408 -7.75 5.51 -12.03
N ASP A 409 -8.86 5.74 -12.73
CA ASP A 409 -10.09 6.21 -12.11
C ASP A 409 -10.67 5.13 -11.20
N GLN A 410 -10.97 5.46 -9.94
CA GLN A 410 -11.44 4.45 -8.99
C GLN A 410 -12.84 3.93 -9.33
N ALA A 411 -13.70 4.74 -9.94
CA ALA A 411 -15.07 4.37 -10.26
C ALA A 411 -15.17 3.54 -11.55
N THR A 412 -14.46 3.94 -12.60
CA THR A 412 -14.55 3.32 -13.93
C THR A 412 -13.45 2.30 -14.20
N GLN A 413 -12.37 2.30 -13.40
CA GLN A 413 -11.15 1.51 -13.64
C GLN A 413 -10.47 1.83 -14.97
N GLN A 414 -10.76 2.98 -15.58
CA GLN A 414 -10.11 3.44 -16.80
C GLN A 414 -8.79 4.12 -16.49
N GLU A 415 -7.81 3.96 -17.40
CA GLU A 415 -6.55 4.68 -17.32
C GLU A 415 -6.77 6.16 -17.62
N LEU A 416 -6.18 7.02 -16.79
CA LEU A 416 -6.21 8.46 -16.91
C LEU A 416 -4.81 8.99 -17.22
N THR A 417 -4.76 10.02 -18.06
CA THR A 417 -3.58 10.89 -18.10
C THR A 417 -3.55 11.76 -16.84
N LEU A 418 -2.36 12.24 -16.47
CA LEU A 418 -2.23 13.22 -15.39
C LEU A 418 -3.10 14.45 -15.64
N LEU A 419 -3.19 14.92 -16.89
CA LEU A 419 -4.00 16.07 -17.25
C LEU A 419 -5.48 15.82 -16.95
N GLN A 420 -6.03 14.69 -17.40
CA GLN A 420 -7.42 14.32 -17.12
C GLN A 420 -7.70 14.25 -15.61
N MET A 421 -6.78 13.67 -14.84
CA MET A 421 -6.91 13.61 -13.38
C MET A 421 -6.91 15.01 -12.74
N LEU A 422 -6.01 15.90 -13.15
CA LEU A 422 -5.94 17.27 -12.61
C LEU A 422 -7.17 18.11 -13.00
N VAL A 423 -7.66 17.96 -14.23
CA VAL A 423 -8.89 18.63 -14.70
C VAL A 423 -10.12 18.12 -13.94
N ALA A 424 -10.23 16.81 -13.69
CA ALA A 424 -11.29 16.25 -12.86
C ALA A 424 -11.25 16.79 -11.42
N MET A 425 -10.07 17.18 -10.94
CA MET A 425 -9.86 17.85 -9.65
C MET A 425 -10.00 19.39 -9.74
N GLY A 426 -10.60 19.92 -10.80
CA GLY A 426 -10.97 21.34 -10.89
C GLY A 426 -9.81 22.31 -11.11
N LEU A 427 -8.62 21.84 -11.54
CA LEU A 427 -7.53 22.73 -11.96
C LEU A 427 -7.84 23.35 -13.33
N ASP A 428 -7.74 24.67 -13.40
CA ASP A 428 -7.87 25.43 -14.65
C ASP A 428 -6.75 25.06 -15.63
N LEU A 429 -7.11 24.84 -16.90
CA LEU A 429 -6.20 24.54 -18.01
C LEU A 429 -5.11 25.62 -18.16
N GLN A 430 -5.46 26.89 -17.90
CA GLN A 430 -4.47 27.98 -17.94
C GLN A 430 -3.38 27.81 -16.86
N LYS A 431 -3.74 27.31 -15.67
CA LYS A 431 -2.78 27.03 -14.58
C LYS A 431 -1.89 25.82 -14.87
N LEU A 432 -2.31 24.95 -15.79
CA LEU A 432 -1.52 23.81 -16.26
C LEU A 432 -0.57 24.18 -17.42
N GLY A 433 -0.62 25.45 -17.87
CA GLY A 433 0.18 25.97 -18.98
C GLY A 433 -0.35 25.55 -20.35
N LEU A 434 -1.65 25.23 -20.45
CA LEU A 434 -2.34 24.84 -21.68
C LEU A 434 -3.23 25.98 -22.19
N ASP A 435 -3.32 26.14 -23.51
CA ASP A 435 -4.14 27.19 -24.14
C ASP A 435 -5.58 26.68 -24.31
N PRO A 436 -6.59 27.29 -23.64
CA PRO A 436 -7.97 26.84 -23.72
C PRO A 436 -8.56 26.82 -25.14
N GLN A 437 -8.05 27.62 -26.07
CA GLN A 437 -8.57 27.69 -27.45
C GLN A 437 -7.88 26.72 -28.41
N GLY A 438 -6.64 26.31 -28.14
CA GLY A 438 -5.89 25.38 -28.99
C GLY A 438 -6.03 23.91 -28.59
N ASP A 439 -6.26 23.64 -27.29
CA ASP A 439 -6.32 22.28 -26.74
C ASP A 439 -7.75 21.76 -26.51
N ALA A 440 -8.78 22.55 -26.83
CA ALA A 440 -10.19 22.15 -26.74
C ALA A 440 -10.53 20.97 -27.68
N ASP A 441 -9.98 20.96 -28.90
CA ASP A 441 -10.14 19.86 -29.85
C ASP A 441 -9.38 18.59 -29.40
N SER A 442 -8.26 18.77 -28.69
CA SER A 442 -7.49 17.67 -28.08
C SER A 442 -8.24 17.06 -26.89
N LEU A 443 -8.82 17.89 -26.01
CA LEU A 443 -9.67 17.43 -24.90
C LEU A 443 -10.98 16.77 -25.40
N ALA A 444 -11.63 17.31 -26.43
CA ALA A 444 -12.84 16.73 -27.01
C ALA A 444 -12.57 15.35 -27.65
N SER A 445 -11.40 15.18 -28.30
CA SER A 445 -10.97 13.87 -28.81
C SER A 445 -10.67 12.85 -27.69
N MET A 446 -10.24 13.31 -26.50
CA MET A 446 -9.98 12.47 -25.34
C MET A 446 -11.25 12.01 -24.61
N VAL A 447 -12.35 12.76 -24.69
CA VAL A 447 -13.66 12.35 -24.14
C VAL A 447 -14.38 11.37 -25.06
N SER A 448 -14.04 11.33 -26.36
CA SER A 448 -14.72 10.48 -27.36
C SER A 448 -14.16 9.05 -27.48
N ASN A 449 -13.03 8.71 -26.86
CA ASN A 449 -12.40 7.38 -26.98
C ASN A 449 -12.78 6.39 -25.86
N GLY A 450 -13.90 6.63 -25.16
CA GLY A 450 -14.55 5.63 -24.33
C GLY A 450 -15.62 4.87 -25.12
N GLY A 451 -15.19 3.88 -25.91
CA GLY A 451 -16.04 2.92 -26.63
C GLY A 451 -15.61 1.50 -26.37
#